data_AF-A0A3N5M346-F1
#
_entry.id   AF-A0A3N5M346-F1
#
_cell.length_a   1.000
_cell.length_b   1.000
_cell.length_c   1.000
_cell.angle_alpha   90.00
_cell.angle_beta   90.00
_cell.angle_gamma   90.00
#
_symmetry.space_group_name_H-M   'P 1'
#
loop_
_entity.id
_entity.type
_entity.pdbx_description
1 polymer ?
#
loop_
_entity_poly.entity_id
_entity_poly.type
_entity_poly.pdbx_seq_one_letter_code
_entity_poly.pdbx_strand_id
1 'polypeptide(L)'
;MEIKPELPTDPRWKPERTVLVLAVVVQFLLIGSAIWYSETSAVVPPATPAKLVSEIIVPEDLVFADTDVGAKKGKQLPPVDVRLAATQTPKQLEEGSRLFKENCVSCHGSAGRGDGPAGQSLQPRPRDLTQLGGWKQGTRLSDGFRTVTLGLTGTKMPAFDYLRHEQRFAIAHFVLSLAAGHPADTDASLAALDKDFSLSQGSREPSIIPVSAAVDRVLAEESSRPKAQEAAIEDPAAESLIRSVMEDDGEARLYRLLSADDSWRLDAGRLKTLGCMDPAAAGLKPRVRRLADAEWQTLHVYLQNRYAAPGAVTEPRATNYLKDLKDRKDPKDNKRSFLQSFESFQSFRSLTFAPWRPTAGQHYGLSDFPGGFLRKQAADRTYRDRPCHHQPLVRRGDDAAPHPDGMVEPPDRA
;
A
#
# COMPACT_ATOMS: atom_id res chain seq x y z
N MET A 1 33.60 83.87 -24.47
CA MET A 1 32.76 84.83 -23.74
C MET A 1 32.21 84.12 -22.53
N GLU A 2 32.81 84.35 -21.38
CA GLU A 2 32.35 83.81 -20.11
C GLU A 2 31.22 84.72 -19.61
N ILE A 3 29.97 84.24 -19.65
CA ILE A 3 28.82 85.01 -19.21
C ILE A 3 28.77 84.88 -17.68
N LYS A 4 29.31 85.87 -16.98
CA LYS A 4 29.16 86.00 -15.53
C LYS A 4 27.72 86.46 -15.27
N PRO A 5 26.88 85.70 -14.55
CA PRO A 5 25.51 86.12 -14.28
C PRO A 5 25.54 87.38 -13.40
N GLU A 6 24.96 88.47 -13.90
CA GLU A 6 24.83 89.72 -13.15
C GLU A 6 23.88 89.51 -11.96
N LEU A 7 24.38 89.81 -10.76
CA LEU A 7 23.58 89.77 -9.54
C LEU A 7 22.54 90.92 -9.55
N PRO A 8 21.30 90.68 -9.11
CA PRO A 8 20.27 91.70 -9.07
C PRO A 8 20.69 92.91 -8.22
N THR A 9 20.61 94.12 -8.78
CA THR A 9 21.08 95.37 -8.17
C THR A 9 19.98 96.15 -7.42
N ASP A 10 18.80 95.56 -7.14
CA ASP A 10 17.76 96.26 -6.36
C ASP A 10 18.22 96.42 -4.90
N PRO A 11 18.41 97.66 -4.39
CA PRO A 11 18.91 97.92 -3.03
C PRO A 11 17.96 97.45 -1.91
N ARG A 12 16.74 97.01 -2.24
CA ARG A 12 15.81 96.40 -1.29
C ARG A 12 16.04 94.89 -1.12
N TRP A 13 16.79 94.27 -2.03
CA TRP A 13 17.10 92.85 -1.99
C TRP A 13 18.21 92.60 -0.94
N LYS A 14 17.79 92.13 0.24
CA LYS A 14 18.70 91.67 1.28
C LYS A 14 18.79 90.14 1.17
N PRO A 15 19.92 89.57 0.72
CA PRO A 15 20.04 88.14 0.44
C PRO A 15 19.71 87.30 1.68
N GLU A 16 20.04 87.79 2.87
CA GLU A 16 19.73 87.15 4.16
C GLU A 16 18.22 86.97 4.37
N ARG A 17 17.41 87.96 3.98
CA ARG A 17 15.95 87.90 4.09
C ARG A 17 15.36 86.98 3.03
N THR A 18 15.93 86.95 1.83
CA THR A 18 15.49 86.05 0.76
C THR A 18 15.79 84.59 1.09
N VAL A 19 16.96 84.31 1.66
CA VAL A 19 17.31 82.96 2.16
C VAL A 19 16.38 82.55 3.29
N LEU A 20 16.08 83.46 4.22
CA LEU A 20 15.15 83.16 5.32
C LEU A 20 13.73 82.87 4.81
N VAL A 21 13.23 83.67 3.86
CA VAL A 21 11.91 83.47 3.26
C VAL A 21 11.86 82.15 2.48
N LEU A 22 12.89 81.83 1.71
CA LEU A 22 12.98 80.55 1.00
C LEU A 22 13.04 79.37 1.97
N ALA A 23 13.81 79.46 3.04
CA ALA A 23 13.88 78.42 4.07
C ALA A 23 12.52 78.20 4.75
N VAL A 24 11.79 79.27 5.06
CA VAL A 24 10.43 79.19 5.61
C VAL A 24 9.47 78.55 4.61
N VAL A 25 9.50 78.94 3.34
CA VAL A 25 8.65 78.34 2.29
C VAL A 25 8.93 76.85 2.12
N VAL A 26 10.21 76.44 2.09
CA VAL A 26 10.60 75.03 2.01
C VAL A 26 10.14 74.27 3.25
N GLN A 27 10.26 74.85 4.45
CA GLN A 27 9.77 74.23 5.68
C GLN A 27 8.26 73.98 5.63
N PHE A 28 7.47 74.95 5.17
CA PHE A 28 6.02 74.78 5.01
C PHE A 28 5.67 73.73 3.95
N LEU A 29 6.42 73.65 2.86
CA LEU A 29 6.24 72.60 1.85
C LEU A 29 6.54 71.21 2.41
N LEU A 30 7.60 71.06 3.19
CA LEU A 30 7.96 69.79 3.82
C LEU A 30 6.90 69.34 4.84
N ILE A 31 6.43 70.27 5.68
CA ILE A 31 5.37 69.99 6.66
C ILE A 31 4.06 69.63 5.95
N GLY A 32 3.66 70.41 4.94
CA GLY A 32 2.46 70.14 4.14
C GLY A 32 2.53 68.78 3.43
N SER A 33 3.70 68.43 2.87
CA SER A 33 3.92 67.14 2.24
C SER A 33 3.90 65.99 3.25
N ALA A 34 4.41 66.19 4.48
CA ALA A 34 4.36 65.19 5.53
C ALA A 34 2.94 64.95 6.06
N ILE A 35 2.15 66.02 6.22
CA ILE A 35 0.73 65.93 6.60
C ILE A 35 -0.06 65.22 5.50
N TRP A 36 0.09 65.66 4.25
CA TRP A 36 -0.54 65.00 3.10
C TRP A 36 -0.17 63.53 3.05
N TYR A 37 1.12 63.19 3.20
CA TYR A 37 1.57 61.80 3.25
C TYR A 37 0.95 61.04 4.43
N SER A 38 0.77 61.65 5.59
CA SER A 38 0.14 61.00 6.76
C SER A 38 -1.37 60.76 6.57
N GLU A 39 -2.07 61.65 5.87
CA GLU A 39 -3.51 61.53 5.60
C GLU A 39 -3.81 60.64 4.39
N THR A 40 -2.97 60.67 3.35
CA THR A 40 -3.14 59.86 2.14
C THR A 40 -2.49 58.49 2.22
N SER A 41 -1.53 58.30 3.13
CA SER A 41 -1.14 56.95 3.52
C SER A 41 -2.30 56.38 4.32
N ALA A 42 -3.30 55.85 3.60
CA ALA A 42 -4.23 54.90 4.17
C ALA A 42 -3.36 53.90 4.94
N VAL A 43 -3.54 53.84 6.26
CA VAL A 43 -3.12 52.68 7.04
C VAL A 43 -3.82 51.54 6.31
N VAL A 44 -3.11 50.85 5.43
CA VAL A 44 -3.56 49.58 4.90
C VAL A 44 -3.61 48.75 6.17
N PRO A 45 -4.80 48.48 6.76
CA PRO A 45 -4.82 47.50 7.83
C PRO A 45 -4.10 46.29 7.25
N PRO A 46 -3.10 45.71 7.93
CA PRO A 46 -2.37 44.57 7.39
C PRO A 46 -3.44 43.63 6.90
N ALA A 47 -3.50 43.41 5.58
CA ALA A 47 -4.69 42.86 4.93
C ALA A 47 -5.11 41.69 5.78
N THR A 48 -6.17 41.87 6.59
CA THR A 48 -6.68 40.78 7.41
C THR A 48 -7.05 39.83 6.30
N PRO A 49 -6.33 38.69 6.14
CA PRO A 49 -6.61 37.81 5.03
C PRO A 49 -8.10 37.60 5.15
N ALA A 50 -8.85 38.02 4.13
CA ALA A 50 -10.26 37.82 4.15
C ALA A 50 -10.39 36.34 4.46
N LYS A 51 -10.90 36.01 5.65
CA LYS A 51 -11.39 34.68 5.96
C LYS A 51 -12.60 34.51 5.04
N LEU A 52 -12.29 34.33 3.76
CA LEU A 52 -13.18 33.98 2.66
C LEU A 52 -13.68 32.55 2.83
N VAL A 53 -13.16 31.87 3.83
CA VAL A 53 -13.83 30.80 4.51
C VAL A 53 -14.05 31.34 5.91
N SER A 54 -15.31 31.48 6.33
CA SER A 54 -15.60 31.15 7.72
C SER A 54 -14.82 29.88 7.98
N GLU A 55 -13.97 29.88 8.99
CA GLU A 55 -13.42 28.64 9.48
C GLU A 55 -14.66 27.92 10.02
N ILE A 56 -15.33 27.19 9.12
CA ILE A 56 -16.21 26.11 9.46
C ILE A 56 -15.20 25.15 10.07
N ILE A 57 -14.94 25.35 11.36
CA ILE A 57 -14.48 24.30 12.23
C ILE A 57 -15.64 23.32 12.16
N VAL A 58 -15.64 22.48 11.13
CA VAL A 58 -16.45 21.28 11.15
C VAL A 58 -15.79 20.49 12.25
N PRO A 59 -16.44 20.28 13.40
CA PRO A 59 -15.90 19.45 14.45
C PRO A 59 -15.45 18.12 13.81
N GLU A 60 -14.29 17.57 14.19
CA GLU A 60 -13.77 16.34 13.58
C GLU A 60 -14.81 15.20 13.64
N ASP A 61 -15.65 15.20 14.68
CA ASP A 61 -16.83 14.36 14.83
C ASP A 61 -17.89 14.56 13.74
N LEU A 62 -18.09 15.77 13.21
CA LEU A 62 -18.98 16.04 12.08
C LEU A 62 -18.34 15.78 10.71
N VAL A 63 -17.02 15.81 10.59
CA VAL A 63 -16.32 15.44 9.33
C VAL A 63 -16.31 13.93 9.13
N PHE A 64 -16.22 13.14 10.21
CA PHE A 64 -16.03 11.70 10.11
C PHE A 64 -17.23 10.83 10.50
N ALA A 65 -18.17 11.30 11.32
CA ALA A 65 -19.31 10.47 11.75
C ALA A 65 -20.23 10.04 10.60
N ASP A 66 -20.36 10.87 9.54
CA ASP A 66 -21.24 10.60 8.39
C ASP A 66 -20.48 10.16 7.12
N THR A 67 -19.15 10.05 7.17
CA THR A 67 -18.37 9.59 5.99
C THR A 67 -18.18 8.09 5.92
N ASP A 68 -18.51 7.34 6.97
CA ASP A 68 -18.30 5.90 6.95
C ASP A 68 -19.34 5.23 6.05
N VAL A 69 -18.85 4.51 5.03
CA VAL A 69 -19.73 3.81 4.10
C VAL A 69 -20.32 2.63 4.88
N GLY A 70 -21.64 2.68 5.10
CA GLY A 70 -22.36 1.63 5.80
C GLY A 70 -22.05 0.23 5.26
N ALA A 71 -22.03 -0.76 6.16
CA ALA A 71 -21.66 -2.12 5.83
C ALA A 71 -22.53 -2.68 4.70
N LYS A 72 -21.89 -3.18 3.64
CA LYS A 72 -22.58 -3.80 2.49
C LYS A 72 -21.99 -5.16 2.24
N LYS A 73 -22.85 -6.18 2.21
CA LYS A 73 -22.45 -7.52 1.78
C LYS A 73 -22.19 -7.50 0.28
N GLY A 74 -21.05 -8.05 -0.13
CA GLY A 74 -20.72 -8.22 -1.52
C GLY A 74 -21.79 -9.01 -2.28
N LYS A 75 -22.11 -8.57 -3.50
CA LYS A 75 -23.12 -9.19 -4.36
C LYS A 75 -22.46 -9.85 -5.56
N GLN A 76 -23.03 -10.94 -6.04
CA GLN A 76 -22.67 -11.51 -7.34
C GLN A 76 -23.41 -10.71 -8.41
N LEU A 77 -22.67 -10.02 -9.26
CA LEU A 77 -23.20 -9.39 -10.45
C LEU A 77 -23.50 -10.48 -11.48
N PRO A 78 -24.68 -10.45 -12.11
CA PRO A 78 -25.05 -11.45 -13.09
C PRO A 78 -24.07 -11.41 -14.27
N PRO A 79 -23.79 -12.57 -14.89
CA PRO A 79 -23.12 -12.61 -16.18
C PRO A 79 -23.82 -11.73 -17.22
N VAL A 80 -23.03 -11.00 -17.99
CA VAL A 80 -23.52 -10.22 -19.13
C VAL A 80 -23.20 -10.98 -20.41
N ASP A 81 -24.23 -11.31 -21.18
CA ASP A 81 -24.04 -11.72 -22.57
C ASP A 81 -23.63 -10.49 -23.39
N VAL A 82 -22.36 -10.43 -23.76
CA VAL A 82 -21.75 -9.29 -24.47
C VAL A 82 -22.40 -9.07 -25.84
N ARG A 83 -22.83 -10.12 -26.52
CA ARG A 83 -23.45 -10.02 -27.85
C ARG A 83 -24.86 -9.43 -27.74
N LEU A 84 -25.62 -9.88 -26.74
CA LEU A 84 -26.92 -9.30 -26.44
C LEU A 84 -26.79 -7.85 -25.99
N ALA A 85 -25.83 -7.56 -25.11
CA ALA A 85 -25.55 -6.22 -24.61
C ALA A 85 -25.09 -5.25 -25.73
N ALA A 86 -24.44 -5.78 -26.77
CA ALA A 86 -24.01 -5.00 -27.92
C ALA A 86 -25.16 -4.55 -28.83
N THR A 87 -26.33 -5.19 -28.73
CA THR A 87 -27.51 -4.77 -29.47
C THR A 87 -28.19 -3.61 -28.75
N GLN A 88 -28.26 -2.45 -29.39
CA GLN A 88 -28.87 -1.26 -28.80
C GLN A 88 -30.40 -1.43 -28.64
N THR A 89 -30.90 -1.11 -27.46
CA THR A 89 -32.35 -1.10 -27.15
C THR A 89 -32.80 0.27 -26.63
N PRO A 90 -34.09 0.64 -26.79
CA PRO A 90 -34.61 1.90 -26.25
C PRO A 90 -34.38 2.04 -24.73
N LYS A 91 -34.50 0.93 -23.98
CA LYS A 91 -34.26 0.89 -22.54
C LYS A 91 -32.80 1.22 -22.18
N GLN A 92 -31.83 0.72 -22.96
CA GLN A 92 -30.42 1.06 -22.74
C GLN A 92 -30.14 2.53 -23.07
N LEU A 93 -30.77 3.09 -24.10
CA LEU A 93 -30.62 4.51 -24.44
C LEU A 93 -31.20 5.42 -23.35
N GLU A 94 -32.37 5.08 -22.81
CA GLU A 94 -33.00 5.84 -21.73
C GLU A 94 -32.14 5.80 -20.45
N GLU A 95 -31.71 4.62 -20.03
CA GLU A 95 -30.84 4.46 -18.87
C GLU A 95 -29.48 5.15 -19.09
N GLY A 96 -28.91 5.02 -20.28
CA GLY A 96 -27.66 5.67 -20.66
C GLY A 96 -27.76 7.20 -20.62
N SER A 97 -28.87 7.76 -21.11
CA SER A 97 -29.17 9.20 -21.03
C SER A 97 -29.27 9.69 -19.59
N ARG A 98 -29.98 8.94 -18.73
CA ARG A 98 -30.09 9.24 -17.30
C ARG A 98 -28.72 9.24 -16.62
N LEU A 99 -27.94 8.17 -16.81
CA LEU A 99 -26.61 8.04 -16.23
C LEU A 99 -25.62 9.09 -16.77
N PHE A 100 -25.72 9.44 -18.05
CA PHE A 100 -24.90 10.49 -18.64
C PHE A 100 -25.17 11.85 -17.99
N LYS A 101 -26.46 12.17 -17.73
CA LYS A 101 -26.84 13.39 -17.01
C LYS A 101 -26.26 13.44 -15.60
N GLU A 102 -26.26 12.32 -14.90
CA GLU A 102 -25.75 12.21 -13.52
C GLU A 102 -24.22 12.29 -13.44
N ASN A 103 -23.50 11.70 -14.40
CA ASN A 103 -22.07 11.44 -14.26
C ASN A 103 -21.18 12.22 -15.25
N CYS A 104 -21.71 12.67 -16.40
CA CYS A 104 -20.90 13.11 -17.53
C CYS A 104 -21.11 14.57 -17.92
N VAL A 105 -22.30 15.14 -17.68
CA VAL A 105 -22.69 16.48 -18.16
C VAL A 105 -21.83 17.61 -17.60
N SER A 106 -21.32 17.49 -16.38
CA SER A 106 -20.45 18.51 -15.77
C SER A 106 -19.22 18.82 -16.63
N CYS A 107 -18.66 17.81 -17.31
CA CYS A 107 -17.50 17.94 -18.18
C CYS A 107 -17.88 17.95 -19.68
N HIS A 108 -18.76 17.05 -20.12
CA HIS A 108 -19.09 16.88 -21.53
C HIS A 108 -20.24 17.77 -22.02
N GLY A 109 -20.95 18.45 -21.13
CA GLY A 109 -22.14 19.24 -21.46
C GLY A 109 -23.37 18.37 -21.72
N SER A 110 -24.57 18.98 -21.66
CA SER A 110 -25.85 18.26 -21.82
C SER A 110 -26.03 17.64 -23.21
N ALA A 111 -25.46 18.29 -24.23
CA ALA A 111 -25.45 17.80 -25.61
C ALA A 111 -24.19 16.99 -25.97
N GLY A 112 -23.29 16.74 -25.01
CA GLY A 112 -22.05 15.99 -25.25
C GLY A 112 -20.98 16.74 -26.05
N ARG A 113 -21.06 18.07 -26.17
CA ARG A 113 -20.15 18.89 -27.00
C ARG A 113 -18.80 19.22 -26.35
N GLY A 114 -18.55 18.74 -25.14
CA GLY A 114 -17.33 19.06 -24.39
C GLY A 114 -17.33 20.47 -23.80
N ASP A 115 -18.50 21.11 -23.72
CA ASP A 115 -18.72 22.49 -23.28
C ASP A 115 -19.27 22.59 -21.84
N GLY A 116 -19.24 21.48 -21.09
CA GLY A 116 -19.67 21.43 -19.70
C GLY A 116 -18.87 22.41 -18.82
N PRO A 117 -19.49 22.98 -17.77
CA PRO A 117 -18.89 24.04 -16.97
C PRO A 117 -17.55 23.64 -16.33
N ALA A 118 -17.41 22.38 -15.92
CA ALA A 118 -16.13 21.87 -15.39
C ALA A 118 -15.13 21.55 -16.52
N GLY A 119 -15.61 21.24 -17.73
CA GLY A 119 -14.79 20.83 -18.88
C GLY A 119 -13.97 21.95 -19.50
N GLN A 120 -14.46 23.18 -19.48
CA GLN A 120 -13.85 24.33 -20.18
C GLN A 120 -12.43 24.66 -19.69
N SER A 121 -12.16 24.42 -18.40
CA SER A 121 -10.87 24.66 -17.75
C SER A 121 -9.92 23.46 -17.76
N LEU A 122 -10.36 22.28 -18.22
CA LEU A 122 -9.51 21.08 -18.21
C LEU A 122 -8.53 21.10 -19.38
N GLN A 123 -7.34 20.55 -19.13
CA GLN A 123 -6.30 20.33 -20.13
C GLN A 123 -5.90 18.85 -20.08
N PRO A 124 -6.11 18.07 -21.16
CA PRO A 124 -6.84 18.45 -22.37
C PRO A 124 -8.34 18.67 -22.11
N ARG A 125 -9.00 19.48 -22.95
CA ARG A 125 -10.46 19.68 -22.89
C ARG A 125 -11.21 18.38 -23.21
N PRO A 126 -12.41 18.15 -22.63
CA PRO A 126 -13.27 17.05 -23.04
C PRO A 126 -13.59 17.10 -24.53
N ARG A 127 -13.63 15.94 -25.17
CA ARG A 127 -13.98 15.78 -26.58
C ARG A 127 -15.45 16.13 -26.82
N ASP A 128 -15.72 16.76 -27.95
CA ASP A 128 -17.07 16.86 -28.52
C ASP A 128 -17.49 15.48 -29.07
N LEU A 129 -18.37 14.80 -28.33
CA LEU A 129 -18.87 13.45 -28.60
C LEU A 129 -19.83 13.39 -29.79
N THR A 130 -20.28 14.55 -30.30
CA THR A 130 -21.15 14.64 -31.48
C THR A 130 -20.37 14.54 -32.80
N GLN A 131 -19.04 14.44 -32.73
CA GLN A 131 -18.15 14.31 -33.89
C GLN A 131 -17.48 12.95 -33.93
N LEU A 132 -17.43 12.32 -35.13
CA LEU A 132 -16.77 11.03 -35.35
C LEU A 132 -15.24 11.09 -35.33
N GLY A 133 -14.65 12.25 -35.65
CA GLY A 133 -13.20 12.41 -35.71
C GLY A 133 -12.56 12.57 -34.33
N GLY A 134 -11.28 12.21 -34.20
CA GLY A 134 -10.45 12.56 -33.02
C GLY A 134 -10.73 11.77 -31.74
N TRP A 135 -11.35 10.60 -31.84
CA TRP A 135 -11.45 9.65 -30.74
C TRP A 135 -10.10 8.96 -30.50
N LYS A 136 -9.69 8.85 -29.23
CA LYS A 136 -8.36 8.28 -28.86
C LYS A 136 -8.34 6.76 -28.78
N GLN A 137 -9.45 6.15 -28.38
CA GLN A 137 -9.56 4.70 -28.12
C GLN A 137 -10.40 3.97 -29.18
N GLY A 138 -10.76 4.64 -30.27
CA GLY A 138 -11.72 4.14 -31.25
C GLY A 138 -13.15 4.60 -30.98
N THR A 139 -14.07 4.14 -31.82
CA THR A 139 -15.45 4.65 -31.93
C THR A 139 -16.50 3.54 -31.94
N ARG A 140 -16.12 2.28 -31.63
CA ARG A 140 -17.05 1.15 -31.50
C ARG A 140 -17.69 1.14 -30.10
N LEU A 141 -18.70 0.31 -29.88
CA LEU A 141 -19.30 0.14 -28.55
C LEU A 141 -18.28 -0.43 -27.56
N SER A 142 -17.47 -1.40 -27.99
CA SER A 142 -16.40 -1.94 -27.14
C SER A 142 -15.38 -0.88 -26.72
N ASP A 143 -15.03 0.04 -27.62
CA ASP A 143 -14.13 1.16 -27.34
C ASP A 143 -14.75 2.15 -26.33
N GLY A 144 -16.03 2.48 -26.52
CA GLY A 144 -16.80 3.32 -25.60
C GLY A 144 -16.91 2.70 -24.21
N PHE A 145 -17.26 1.40 -24.13
CA PHE A 145 -17.33 0.66 -22.87
C PHE A 145 -15.97 0.64 -22.16
N ARG A 146 -14.89 0.36 -22.89
CA ARG A 146 -13.52 0.35 -22.34
C ARG A 146 -13.15 1.72 -21.79
N THR A 147 -13.47 2.79 -22.53
CA THR A 147 -13.20 4.17 -22.13
C THR A 147 -13.96 4.56 -20.86
N VAL A 148 -15.23 4.19 -20.74
CA VAL A 148 -16.02 4.43 -19.52
C VAL A 148 -15.49 3.61 -18.35
N THR A 149 -15.10 2.35 -18.60
CA THR A 149 -14.63 1.44 -17.54
C THR A 149 -13.27 1.85 -16.98
N LEU A 150 -12.31 2.21 -17.84
CA LEU A 150 -10.94 2.49 -17.45
C LEU A 150 -10.62 3.98 -17.28
N GLY A 151 -11.50 4.86 -17.78
CA GLY A 151 -11.18 6.27 -17.97
C GLY A 151 -10.14 6.48 -19.07
N LEU A 152 -9.54 7.68 -19.09
CA LEU A 152 -8.46 8.01 -20.02
C LEU A 152 -7.23 8.49 -19.26
N THR A 153 -6.20 7.65 -19.20
CA THR A 153 -4.90 7.97 -18.60
C THR A 153 -4.30 9.24 -19.22
N GLY A 154 -3.72 10.09 -18.37
CA GLY A 154 -3.18 11.39 -18.80
C GLY A 154 -4.24 12.46 -19.08
N THR A 155 -5.50 12.21 -18.71
CA THR A 155 -6.58 13.19 -18.76
C THR A 155 -7.28 13.29 -17.41
N LYS A 156 -8.31 14.15 -17.32
CA LYS A 156 -9.16 14.30 -16.15
C LYS A 156 -10.42 13.42 -16.20
N MET A 157 -10.50 12.49 -17.16
CA MET A 157 -11.60 11.53 -17.27
C MET A 157 -11.34 10.31 -16.37
N PRO A 158 -12.08 10.14 -15.27
CA PRO A 158 -11.87 9.04 -14.33
C PRO A 158 -12.44 7.72 -14.87
N ALA A 159 -12.11 6.63 -14.18
CA ALA A 159 -12.77 5.34 -14.36
C ALA A 159 -14.15 5.35 -13.70
N PHE A 160 -15.13 4.70 -14.33
CA PHE A 160 -16.48 4.49 -13.80
C PHE A 160 -16.73 3.01 -13.47
N ASP A 161 -15.70 2.33 -12.96
CA ASP A 161 -15.72 0.90 -12.64
C ASP A 161 -16.69 0.51 -11.51
N TYR A 162 -17.11 1.49 -10.70
CA TYR A 162 -18.16 1.39 -9.69
C TYR A 162 -19.58 1.24 -10.29
N LEU A 163 -19.78 1.55 -11.57
CA LEU A 163 -21.04 1.29 -12.27
C LEU A 163 -21.09 -0.16 -12.77
N ARG A 164 -22.27 -0.79 -12.72
CA ARG A 164 -22.45 -2.15 -13.23
C ARG A 164 -22.18 -2.25 -14.73
N HIS A 165 -21.84 -3.43 -15.21
CA HIS A 165 -21.51 -3.66 -16.62
C HIS A 165 -22.63 -3.17 -17.56
N GLU A 166 -23.89 -3.45 -17.25
CA GLU A 166 -25.04 -3.04 -18.06
C GLU A 166 -25.20 -1.51 -18.10
N GLN A 167 -24.87 -0.83 -17.00
CA GLN A 167 -24.91 0.63 -16.91
C GLN A 167 -23.81 1.25 -17.76
N ARG A 168 -22.61 0.67 -17.77
CA ARG A 168 -21.50 1.13 -18.63
C ARG A 168 -21.81 0.89 -20.11
N PHE A 169 -22.44 -0.24 -20.46
CA PHE A 169 -22.98 -0.46 -21.81
C PHE A 169 -24.06 0.56 -22.18
N ALA A 170 -24.99 0.87 -21.28
CA ALA A 170 -26.03 1.86 -21.51
C ALA A 170 -25.44 3.26 -21.77
N ILE A 171 -24.45 3.69 -20.98
CA ILE A 171 -23.72 4.94 -21.21
C ILE A 171 -23.03 4.91 -22.58
N ALA A 172 -22.33 3.84 -22.93
CA ALA A 172 -21.65 3.71 -24.21
C ALA A 172 -22.64 3.80 -25.40
N HIS A 173 -23.78 3.10 -25.31
CA HIS A 173 -24.85 3.19 -26.31
C HIS A 173 -25.38 4.61 -26.47
N PHE A 174 -25.64 5.30 -25.36
CA PHE A 174 -26.13 6.68 -25.40
C PHE A 174 -25.10 7.63 -26.00
N VAL A 175 -23.83 7.54 -25.58
CA VAL A 175 -22.75 8.38 -26.10
C VAL A 175 -22.58 8.18 -27.61
N LEU A 176 -22.59 6.93 -28.09
CA LEU A 176 -22.51 6.65 -29.52
C LEU A 176 -23.76 7.06 -30.30
N SER A 177 -24.92 7.22 -29.63
CA SER A 177 -26.13 7.75 -30.28
C SER A 177 -26.06 9.26 -30.57
N LEU A 178 -25.10 9.97 -29.97
CA LEU A 178 -24.92 11.42 -30.17
C LEU A 178 -24.35 11.76 -31.55
N ALA A 179 -23.74 10.79 -32.25
CA ALA A 179 -23.24 10.93 -33.60
C ALA A 179 -23.64 9.71 -34.45
N ALA A 180 -24.09 9.93 -35.68
CA ALA A 180 -24.33 8.83 -36.61
C ALA A 180 -23.02 8.38 -37.26
N GLY A 181 -22.93 7.09 -37.67
CA GLY A 181 -21.83 6.58 -38.47
C GLY A 181 -20.71 5.85 -37.71
N HIS A 182 -20.94 5.51 -36.44
CA HIS A 182 -20.04 4.65 -35.69
C HIS A 182 -19.96 3.23 -36.30
N PRO A 183 -18.76 2.63 -36.44
CA PRO A 183 -18.63 1.27 -36.93
C PRO A 183 -19.19 0.27 -35.90
N ALA A 184 -19.96 -0.71 -36.37
CA ALA A 184 -20.45 -1.79 -35.53
C ALA A 184 -19.30 -2.68 -35.02
N ASP A 185 -19.42 -3.22 -33.82
CA ASP A 185 -18.46 -4.19 -33.29
C ASP A 185 -18.44 -5.48 -34.11
N THR A 186 -17.25 -6.06 -34.26
CA THR A 186 -17.07 -7.40 -34.81
C THR A 186 -17.11 -8.44 -33.70
N ASP A 187 -17.42 -9.68 -34.06
CA ASP A 187 -17.33 -10.84 -33.16
C ASP A 187 -15.99 -10.92 -32.42
N ALA A 188 -14.89 -10.63 -33.13
CA ALA A 188 -13.56 -10.60 -32.53
C ALA A 188 -13.42 -9.49 -31.48
N SER A 189 -13.93 -8.29 -31.75
CA SER A 189 -13.88 -7.18 -30.77
C SER A 189 -14.76 -7.44 -29.53
N LEU A 190 -15.93 -8.06 -29.70
CA LEU A 190 -16.80 -8.43 -28.57
C LEU A 190 -16.20 -9.56 -27.74
N ALA A 191 -15.58 -10.56 -28.38
CA ALA A 191 -14.87 -11.63 -27.68
C ALA A 191 -13.63 -11.11 -26.92
N ALA A 192 -12.88 -10.16 -27.50
CA ALA A 192 -11.78 -9.51 -26.81
C ALA A 192 -12.27 -8.69 -25.61
N LEU A 193 -13.39 -7.97 -25.75
CA LEU A 193 -14.00 -7.23 -24.66
C LEU A 193 -14.44 -8.15 -23.51
N ASP A 194 -15.08 -9.28 -23.83
CA ASP A 194 -15.47 -10.27 -22.83
C ASP A 194 -14.26 -10.82 -22.07
N LYS A 195 -13.19 -11.16 -22.79
CA LYS A 195 -11.95 -11.65 -22.20
C LYS A 195 -11.30 -10.63 -21.25
N ASP A 196 -11.23 -9.37 -21.66
CA ASP A 196 -10.55 -8.32 -20.90
C ASP A 196 -11.27 -7.97 -19.58
N PHE A 197 -12.61 -8.10 -19.56
CA PHE A 197 -13.42 -7.68 -18.41
C PHE A 197 -14.20 -8.83 -17.75
N SER A 198 -14.02 -10.07 -18.20
CA SER A 198 -14.72 -11.27 -17.70
C SER A 198 -16.24 -11.09 -17.64
N LEU A 199 -16.84 -10.48 -18.65
CA LEU A 199 -18.24 -10.03 -18.63
C LEU A 199 -19.22 -11.22 -18.54
N SER A 200 -18.93 -12.31 -19.26
CA SER A 200 -19.71 -13.55 -19.32
C SER A 200 -19.53 -14.47 -18.10
N GLN A 201 -18.54 -14.20 -17.24
CA GLN A 201 -18.29 -14.97 -16.02
C GLN A 201 -19.09 -14.42 -14.83
N GLY A 202 -19.63 -13.19 -14.96
CA GLY A 202 -20.12 -12.41 -13.83
C GLY A 202 -18.98 -11.95 -12.92
N SER A 203 -19.18 -10.87 -12.19
CA SER A 203 -18.19 -10.33 -11.25
C SER A 203 -18.76 -10.31 -9.83
N ARG A 204 -17.89 -10.26 -8.82
CA ARG A 204 -18.32 -10.17 -7.42
C ARG A 204 -17.98 -8.80 -6.88
N GLU A 205 -19.00 -8.02 -6.53
CA GLU A 205 -18.80 -6.82 -5.71
C GLU A 205 -18.23 -7.26 -4.36
N PRO A 206 -17.11 -6.68 -3.91
CA PRO A 206 -16.55 -7.00 -2.60
C PRO A 206 -17.48 -6.52 -1.48
N SER A 207 -17.41 -7.18 -0.33
CA SER A 207 -18.08 -6.66 0.86
C SER A 207 -17.38 -5.39 1.34
N ILE A 208 -18.15 -4.38 1.73
CA ILE A 208 -17.65 -3.15 2.36
C ILE A 208 -17.85 -3.29 3.87
N ILE A 209 -16.76 -3.15 4.62
CA ILE A 209 -16.76 -3.06 6.08
C ILE A 209 -16.50 -1.58 6.42
N PRO A 210 -17.35 -0.95 7.26
CA PRO A 210 -17.12 0.40 7.73
C PRO A 210 -15.76 0.51 8.42
N VAL A 211 -15.06 1.63 8.23
CA VAL A 211 -13.74 1.86 8.82
C VAL A 211 -13.81 1.78 10.33
N SER A 212 -14.86 2.34 10.94
CA SER A 212 -15.13 2.24 12.38
C SER A 212 -15.22 0.79 12.85
N ALA A 213 -16.03 -0.03 12.17
CA ALA A 213 -16.19 -1.45 12.49
C ALA A 213 -14.88 -2.24 12.31
N ALA A 214 -14.06 -1.88 11.33
CA ALA A 214 -12.74 -2.48 11.15
C ALA A 214 -11.78 -2.11 12.30
N VAL A 215 -11.77 -0.84 12.72
CA VAL A 215 -10.96 -0.36 13.86
C VAL A 215 -11.38 -1.07 15.15
N ASP A 216 -12.68 -1.12 15.44
CA ASP A 216 -13.19 -1.82 16.62
C ASP A 216 -12.79 -3.29 16.64
N ARG A 217 -12.82 -3.94 15.46
CA ARG A 217 -12.41 -5.34 15.35
C ARG A 217 -10.92 -5.53 15.64
N VAL A 218 -10.07 -4.65 15.11
CA VAL A 218 -8.62 -4.67 15.37
C VAL A 218 -8.32 -4.42 16.85
N LEU A 219 -8.98 -3.42 17.45
CA LEU A 219 -8.81 -3.13 18.88
C LEU A 219 -9.29 -4.28 19.76
N ALA A 220 -10.41 -4.91 19.41
CA ALA A 220 -10.89 -6.11 20.11
C ALA A 220 -9.88 -7.25 20.00
N GLU A 221 -9.31 -7.49 18.81
CA GLU A 221 -8.27 -8.49 18.61
C GLU A 221 -7.03 -8.19 19.44
N GLU A 222 -6.51 -6.96 19.42
CA GLU A 222 -5.34 -6.55 20.22
C GLU A 222 -5.60 -6.68 21.73
N SER A 223 -6.79 -6.28 22.20
CA SER A 223 -7.15 -6.38 23.62
C SER A 223 -7.29 -7.81 24.12
N SER A 224 -7.67 -8.73 23.23
CA SER A 224 -7.81 -10.16 23.52
C SER A 224 -6.50 -10.94 23.45
N ARG A 225 -5.42 -10.33 22.94
CA ARG A 225 -4.11 -10.97 22.92
C ARG A 225 -3.55 -11.02 24.34
N PRO A 226 -3.04 -12.19 24.79
CA PRO A 226 -2.42 -12.28 26.10
C PRO A 226 -1.24 -11.32 26.16
N LYS A 227 -1.26 -10.38 27.13
CA LYS A 227 -0.08 -9.59 27.47
C LYS A 227 0.97 -10.55 28.03
N ALA A 228 2.21 -10.45 27.55
CA ALA A 228 3.31 -11.24 28.08
C ALA A 228 3.40 -11.05 29.60
N GLN A 229 3.22 -12.12 30.36
CA GLN A 229 3.64 -12.16 31.76
C GLN A 229 5.13 -12.50 31.73
N GLU A 230 5.97 -11.47 31.76
CA GLU A 230 7.41 -11.61 31.80
C GLU A 230 7.80 -12.14 33.19
N ALA A 231 8.27 -13.37 33.25
CA ALA A 231 8.92 -13.88 34.45
C ALA A 231 10.35 -13.34 34.51
N ALA A 232 10.75 -12.78 35.65
CA ALA A 232 12.15 -12.49 35.93
C ALA A 232 12.89 -13.82 36.12
N ILE A 233 13.82 -14.13 35.21
CA ILE A 233 14.61 -15.36 35.24
C ILE A 233 16.07 -15.00 35.26
N GLU A 234 16.74 -15.38 36.35
CA GLU A 234 18.18 -15.20 36.52
C GLU A 234 18.92 -16.41 35.91
N ASP A 235 19.20 -16.36 34.61
CA ASP A 235 20.14 -17.26 33.93
C ASP A 235 21.19 -16.42 33.18
N PRO A 236 22.35 -16.12 33.79
CA PRO A 236 23.36 -15.26 33.19
C PRO A 236 23.91 -15.76 31.85
N ALA A 237 23.93 -17.09 31.65
CA ALA A 237 24.41 -17.69 30.41
C ALA A 237 23.39 -17.51 29.28
N ALA A 238 22.10 -17.73 29.56
CA ALA A 238 21.03 -17.49 28.61
C ALA A 238 20.80 -16.00 28.33
N GLU A 239 20.96 -15.13 29.32
CA GLU A 239 20.88 -13.67 29.16
C GLU A 239 22.00 -13.13 28.25
N SER A 240 23.23 -13.61 28.44
CA SER A 240 24.35 -13.28 27.56
C SER A 240 24.09 -13.76 26.13
N LEU A 241 23.56 -14.98 25.99
CA LEU A 241 23.23 -15.56 24.70
C LEU A 241 22.14 -14.75 23.98
N ILE A 242 21.02 -14.42 24.65
CA ILE A 242 19.92 -13.67 24.03
C ILE A 242 20.35 -12.26 23.65
N ARG A 243 21.13 -11.57 24.49
CA ARG A 243 21.71 -10.25 24.15
C ARG A 243 22.63 -10.32 22.92
N SER A 244 23.32 -11.44 22.72
CA SER A 244 24.19 -11.63 21.56
C SER A 244 23.43 -11.85 20.25
N VAL A 245 22.20 -12.38 20.31
CA VAL A 245 21.40 -12.75 19.13
C VAL A 245 20.15 -11.90 18.92
N MET A 246 19.79 -11.02 19.84
CA MET A 246 18.60 -10.18 19.75
C MET A 246 18.96 -8.76 19.27
N GLU A 247 18.13 -8.19 18.42
CA GLU A 247 18.20 -6.76 18.02
C GLU A 247 17.69 -5.85 19.14
N ASP A 248 18.07 -4.59 19.14
CA ASP A 248 17.79 -3.65 20.25
C ASP A 248 16.29 -3.41 20.50
N ASP A 249 15.45 -3.54 19.48
CA ASP A 249 13.97 -3.50 19.52
C ASP A 249 13.34 -4.85 19.11
N GLY A 250 14.14 -5.92 19.15
CA GLY A 250 13.78 -7.23 18.60
C GLY A 250 12.82 -8.03 19.48
N GLU A 251 12.75 -7.74 20.78
CA GLU A 251 12.00 -8.56 21.74
C GLU A 251 10.50 -8.63 21.43
N ALA A 252 9.87 -7.51 21.08
CA ALA A 252 8.46 -7.47 20.70
C ALA A 252 8.18 -8.21 19.37
N ARG A 253 9.16 -8.26 18.46
CA ARG A 253 9.07 -9.03 17.21
C ARG A 253 9.20 -10.53 17.49
N LEU A 254 10.17 -10.91 18.31
CA LEU A 254 10.36 -12.29 18.76
C LEU A 254 9.10 -12.80 19.46
N TYR A 255 8.57 -12.03 20.41
CA TYR A 255 7.36 -12.42 21.13
C TYR A 255 6.15 -12.60 20.21
N ARG A 256 5.96 -11.70 19.22
CA ARG A 256 4.89 -11.85 18.22
C ARG A 256 5.02 -13.14 17.41
N LEU A 257 6.24 -13.48 17.00
CA LEU A 257 6.52 -14.71 16.28
C LEU A 257 6.21 -15.95 17.15
N LEU A 258 6.67 -15.93 18.40
CA LEU A 258 6.47 -17.02 19.36
C LEU A 258 5.00 -17.19 19.77
N SER A 259 4.23 -16.10 19.80
CA SER A 259 2.79 -16.14 20.13
C SER A 259 1.91 -16.59 18.96
N ALA A 260 2.42 -16.52 17.72
CA ALA A 260 1.70 -16.96 16.53
C ALA A 260 1.76 -18.48 16.31
N ASP A 261 2.77 -19.15 16.87
CA ASP A 261 2.98 -20.59 16.70
C ASP A 261 3.48 -21.22 18.01
N ASP A 262 2.59 -21.81 18.80
CA ASP A 262 2.96 -22.43 20.08
C ASP A 262 3.84 -23.69 19.95
N SER A 263 4.09 -24.21 18.73
CA SER A 263 4.87 -25.43 18.53
C SER A 263 6.33 -25.30 18.93
N TRP A 264 6.87 -24.07 18.98
CA TRP A 264 8.23 -23.83 19.48
C TRP A 264 8.41 -24.29 20.92
N ARG A 265 7.33 -24.36 21.73
CA ARG A 265 7.40 -24.78 23.13
C ARG A 265 7.65 -26.28 23.30
N LEU A 266 7.45 -27.09 22.26
CA LEU A 266 7.60 -28.54 22.36
C LEU A 266 8.95 -29.03 21.84
N ASP A 267 9.59 -28.23 20.98
CA ASP A 267 10.76 -28.65 20.22
C ASP A 267 11.67 -27.46 19.90
N ALA A 268 12.92 -27.54 20.35
CA ALA A 268 13.95 -26.55 20.01
C ALA A 268 14.22 -26.47 18.49
N GLY A 269 13.97 -27.56 17.75
CA GLY A 269 14.04 -27.58 16.28
C GLY A 269 12.99 -26.68 15.62
N ARG A 270 11.79 -26.57 16.20
CA ARG A 270 10.74 -25.65 15.74
C ARG A 270 11.13 -24.20 16.01
N LEU A 271 11.65 -23.91 17.21
CA LEU A 271 12.21 -22.60 17.54
C LEU A 271 13.32 -22.19 16.57
N LYS A 272 14.26 -23.11 16.29
CA LYS A 272 15.35 -22.90 15.32
C LYS A 272 14.81 -22.59 13.93
N THR A 273 13.78 -23.30 13.49
CA THR A 273 13.15 -23.06 12.19
C THR A 273 12.54 -21.67 12.11
N LEU A 274 11.72 -21.30 13.10
CA LEU A 274 11.07 -19.99 13.17
C LEU A 274 12.09 -18.85 13.21
N GLY A 275 13.15 -18.97 14.02
CA GLY A 275 14.20 -17.95 14.11
C GLY A 275 15.15 -17.88 12.91
N CYS A 276 15.38 -19.00 12.20
CA CYS A 276 16.26 -19.04 11.02
C CYS A 276 15.57 -18.53 9.74
N MET A 277 14.24 -18.71 9.61
CA MET A 277 13.47 -18.37 8.40
C MET A 277 13.63 -16.89 8.01
N ASP A 278 13.35 -15.99 8.96
CA ASP A 278 13.58 -14.56 8.80
C ASP A 278 14.05 -13.96 10.13
N PRO A 279 15.37 -13.96 10.40
CA PRO A 279 15.91 -13.45 11.65
C PRO A 279 15.51 -11.99 11.91
N ALA A 280 15.51 -11.14 10.88
CA ALA A 280 15.17 -9.73 11.05
C ALA A 280 13.70 -9.54 11.43
N ALA A 281 12.78 -10.25 10.77
CA ALA A 281 11.36 -10.24 11.14
C ALA A 281 11.11 -10.86 12.53
N ALA A 282 11.94 -11.81 12.94
CA ALA A 282 11.95 -12.40 14.28
C ALA A 282 12.58 -11.48 15.35
N GLY A 283 13.16 -10.34 14.99
CA GLY A 283 13.89 -9.47 15.94
C GLY A 283 15.25 -10.03 16.38
N LEU A 284 15.84 -10.91 15.57
CA LEU A 284 17.09 -11.61 15.83
C LEU A 284 18.18 -11.15 14.86
N LYS A 285 19.39 -10.96 15.39
CA LYS A 285 20.61 -10.70 14.65
C LYS A 285 20.93 -11.88 13.72
N PRO A 286 21.59 -11.65 12.57
CA PRO A 286 22.02 -12.72 11.66
C PRO A 286 22.88 -13.81 12.31
N ARG A 287 23.51 -13.51 13.46
CA ARG A 287 24.25 -14.46 14.30
C ARG A 287 23.44 -15.71 14.64
N VAL A 288 22.11 -15.59 14.77
CA VAL A 288 21.24 -16.70 15.18
C VAL A 288 21.40 -17.96 14.30
N ARG A 289 21.71 -17.77 13.01
CA ARG A 289 21.92 -18.87 12.06
C ARG A 289 23.19 -19.69 12.32
N ARG A 290 24.11 -19.16 13.13
CA ARG A 290 25.40 -19.78 13.49
C ARG A 290 25.41 -20.40 14.89
N LEU A 291 24.29 -20.36 15.60
CA LEU A 291 24.19 -20.98 16.92
C LEU A 291 24.34 -22.50 16.82
N ALA A 292 25.11 -23.07 17.74
CA ALA A 292 25.20 -24.51 17.94
C ALA A 292 23.87 -25.07 18.50
N ASP A 293 23.63 -26.36 18.31
CA ASP A 293 22.39 -26.99 18.81
C ASP A 293 22.26 -26.91 20.34
N ALA A 294 23.38 -26.88 21.07
CA ALA A 294 23.40 -26.63 22.52
C ALA A 294 22.92 -25.21 22.87
N GLU A 295 23.33 -24.20 22.09
CA GLU A 295 22.90 -22.80 22.29
C GLU A 295 21.41 -22.65 21.95
N TRP A 296 20.91 -23.33 20.92
CA TRP A 296 19.47 -23.39 20.62
C TRP A 296 18.66 -24.03 21.74
N GLN A 297 19.20 -25.07 22.38
CA GLN A 297 18.55 -25.71 23.52
C GLN A 297 18.51 -24.77 24.74
N THR A 298 19.60 -24.04 25.02
CA THR A 298 19.65 -23.02 26.08
C THR A 298 18.62 -21.92 25.82
N LEU A 299 18.56 -21.40 24.59
CA LEU A 299 17.59 -20.38 24.20
C LEU A 299 16.15 -20.89 24.32
N HIS A 300 15.89 -22.12 23.91
CA HIS A 300 14.57 -22.74 24.02
C HIS A 300 14.10 -22.83 25.48
N VAL A 301 14.92 -23.37 26.38
CA VAL A 301 14.60 -23.47 27.81
C VAL A 301 14.37 -22.08 28.42
N TYR A 302 15.24 -21.12 28.09
CA TYR A 302 15.10 -19.74 28.55
C TYR A 302 13.76 -19.13 28.12
N LEU A 303 13.42 -19.23 26.84
CA LEU A 303 12.17 -18.68 26.30
C LEU A 303 10.94 -19.41 26.87
N GLN A 304 10.99 -20.73 27.05
CA GLN A 304 9.89 -21.51 27.65
C GLN A 304 9.58 -21.02 29.06
N ASN A 305 10.61 -20.76 29.86
CA ASN A 305 10.44 -20.28 31.22
C ASN A 305 10.01 -18.80 31.23
N ARG A 306 10.59 -17.96 30.36
CA ARG A 306 10.32 -16.52 30.29
C ARG A 306 8.91 -16.20 29.77
N TYR A 307 8.43 -17.01 28.83
CA TYR A 307 7.12 -16.88 28.18
C TYR A 307 6.23 -18.09 28.47
N ALA A 308 6.05 -18.38 29.75
CA ALA A 308 5.19 -19.47 30.23
C ALA A 308 3.77 -19.34 29.66
N ALA A 309 3.15 -20.49 29.34
CA ALA A 309 1.77 -20.51 28.90
C ALA A 309 0.85 -19.94 30.00
N PRO A 310 -0.16 -19.12 29.66
CA PRO A 310 -1.11 -18.61 30.64
C PRO A 310 -1.78 -19.79 31.37
N GLY A 311 -1.47 -19.96 32.66
CA GLY A 311 -1.99 -21.03 33.52
C GLY A 311 -1.01 -22.15 33.91
N ALA A 312 0.25 -22.11 33.49
CA ALA A 312 1.26 -23.07 33.96
C ALA A 312 1.75 -22.70 35.38
N VAL A 313 1.37 -23.49 36.38
CA VAL A 313 1.92 -23.41 37.74
C VAL A 313 3.40 -23.81 37.68
N THR A 314 4.30 -22.86 37.93
CA THR A 314 5.74 -23.10 37.97
C THR A 314 6.11 -23.80 39.29
N GLU A 315 6.19 -25.13 39.30
CA GLU A 315 7.09 -25.77 40.26
C GLU A 315 8.53 -25.73 39.72
N PRO A 316 9.53 -25.43 40.56
CA PRO A 316 10.91 -25.24 40.13
C PRO A 316 11.54 -26.58 39.75
N ARG A 317 11.35 -27.01 38.50
CA ARG A 317 12.01 -28.20 37.96
C ARG A 317 13.35 -27.83 37.33
N ALA A 318 14.24 -27.24 38.13
CA ALA A 318 15.56 -26.82 37.69
C ALA A 318 16.67 -27.22 38.67
N THR A 319 16.76 -28.49 39.04
CA THR A 319 18.03 -29.10 39.49
C THR A 319 17.92 -30.62 39.33
N ASN A 320 18.38 -31.18 38.21
CA ASN A 320 19.00 -32.54 38.16
C ASN A 320 19.35 -33.08 36.76
N TYR A 321 19.20 -32.33 35.66
CA TYR A 321 19.50 -32.90 34.34
C TYR A 321 21.01 -33.23 34.14
N LEU A 322 21.91 -32.42 34.69
CA LEU A 322 23.36 -32.67 34.62
C LEU A 322 23.86 -33.73 35.62
N LYS A 323 23.07 -34.05 36.65
CA LYS A 323 23.38 -35.12 37.61
C LYS A 323 22.98 -36.48 37.03
N ASP A 324 21.83 -36.52 36.37
CA ASP A 324 21.25 -37.75 35.79
C ASP A 324 22.00 -38.27 34.55
N LEU A 325 22.80 -37.43 33.88
CA LEU A 325 23.68 -37.85 32.77
C LEU A 325 24.99 -38.50 33.25
N LYS A 326 25.42 -38.24 34.50
CA LYS A 326 26.68 -38.78 35.04
C LYS A 326 26.51 -40.19 35.62
N ASP A 327 25.29 -40.57 36.00
CA ASP A 327 24.99 -41.83 36.69
C ASP A 327 24.43 -42.95 35.78
N ARG A 328 24.23 -42.70 34.48
CA ARG A 328 23.71 -43.71 33.55
C ARG A 328 24.82 -44.61 32.95
N LYS A 329 25.17 -45.67 33.68
CA LYS A 329 25.95 -46.82 33.19
C LYS A 329 25.10 -48.10 33.14
N ASP A 330 24.21 -48.28 32.16
CA ASP A 330 23.87 -49.61 31.58
C ASP A 330 22.86 -49.47 30.39
N PRO A 331 23.09 -50.08 29.21
CA PRO A 331 22.16 -50.03 28.08
C PRO A 331 20.89 -50.89 28.19
N LYS A 332 20.65 -51.63 29.29
CA LYS A 332 19.56 -52.63 29.34
C LYS A 332 18.23 -52.18 29.96
N ASP A 333 18.17 -51.01 30.62
CA ASP A 333 16.92 -50.54 31.26
C ASP A 333 15.92 -49.84 30.31
N ASN A 334 16.30 -49.66 29.03
CA ASN A 334 15.54 -48.84 28.09
C ASN A 334 14.27 -49.51 27.50
N LYS A 335 13.97 -50.76 27.85
CA LYS A 335 12.79 -51.49 27.32
C LYS A 335 11.55 -51.44 28.20
N ARG A 336 11.67 -51.11 29.50
CA ARG A 336 10.51 -51.09 30.42
C ARG A 336 9.82 -49.72 30.50
N SER A 337 10.57 -48.62 30.44
CA SER A 337 9.99 -47.27 30.50
C SER A 337 9.22 -46.88 29.24
N PHE A 338 9.59 -47.40 28.07
CA PHE A 338 8.94 -47.06 26.80
C PHE A 338 7.55 -47.71 26.63
N LEU A 339 7.33 -48.88 27.23
CA LEU A 339 6.06 -49.60 27.15
C LEU A 339 5.02 -49.09 28.15
N GLN A 340 5.45 -48.47 29.25
CA GLN A 340 4.53 -47.95 30.27
C GLN A 340 3.90 -46.61 29.88
N SER A 341 4.52 -45.84 28.97
CA SER A 341 3.95 -44.59 28.45
C SER A 341 2.98 -44.80 27.27
N PHE A 342 2.95 -45.99 26.67
CA PHE A 342 2.10 -46.28 25.50
C PHE A 342 0.69 -46.74 25.88
N GLU A 343 0.48 -47.32 27.06
CA GLU A 343 -0.83 -47.79 27.52
C GLU A 343 -1.73 -46.67 28.10
N SER A 344 -1.17 -45.54 28.52
CA SER A 344 -1.97 -44.40 29.02
C SER A 344 -2.66 -43.58 27.93
N PHE A 345 -2.41 -43.87 26.64
CA PHE A 345 -2.92 -43.08 25.51
C PHE A 345 -4.16 -43.68 24.81
N GLN A 346 -4.62 -44.87 25.19
CA GLN A 346 -5.76 -45.55 24.53
C GLN A 346 -7.14 -45.32 25.17
N SER A 347 -7.27 -44.54 26.25
CA SER A 347 -8.58 -44.35 26.94
C SER A 347 -9.41 -43.12 26.54
N PHE A 348 -9.09 -42.39 25.47
CA PHE A 348 -9.93 -41.28 25.00
C PHE A 348 -10.21 -41.38 23.49
N ARG A 349 -11.03 -42.37 23.10
CA ARG A 349 -11.69 -42.39 21.80
C ARG A 349 -13.11 -42.96 21.92
N SER A 350 -14.04 -42.11 22.30
CA SER A 350 -15.46 -42.30 22.04
C SER A 350 -16.10 -40.93 21.80
N LEU A 351 -16.35 -40.61 20.53
CA LEU A 351 -17.59 -40.02 20.00
C LEU A 351 -17.41 -39.77 18.50
N THR A 352 -18.30 -40.39 17.74
CA THR A 352 -18.38 -40.53 16.29
C THR A 352 -18.97 -39.30 15.59
N PHE A 353 -18.50 -38.95 14.39
CA PHE A 353 -19.31 -38.78 13.16
C PHE A 353 -18.40 -38.66 11.91
N ALA A 354 -18.97 -38.97 10.73
CA ALA A 354 -18.34 -39.58 9.55
C ALA A 354 -17.38 -38.73 8.69
N PRO A 355 -16.44 -39.35 7.94
CA PRO A 355 -15.63 -38.69 6.92
C PRO A 355 -16.28 -38.71 5.52
N TRP A 356 -16.25 -37.55 4.87
CA TRP A 356 -16.54 -37.33 3.45
C TRP A 356 -15.37 -37.85 2.58
N ARG A 357 -15.67 -38.65 1.54
CA ARG A 357 -14.67 -39.22 0.61
C ARG A 357 -14.41 -38.27 -0.56
N PRO A 358 -13.16 -38.10 -1.04
CA PRO A 358 -12.90 -37.54 -2.35
C PRO A 358 -12.88 -38.66 -3.42
N THR A 359 -13.59 -38.44 -4.52
CA THR A 359 -13.53 -39.28 -5.73
C THR A 359 -12.31 -38.92 -6.57
N ALA A 360 -11.58 -39.96 -7.00
CA ALA A 360 -10.51 -39.88 -7.97
C ALA A 360 -11.07 -39.89 -9.41
N GLY A 361 -10.37 -39.20 -10.32
CA GLY A 361 -10.43 -39.53 -11.75
C GLY A 361 -10.27 -38.34 -12.71
N GLN A 362 -9.05 -38.13 -13.19
CA GLN A 362 -8.64 -38.36 -14.60
C GLN A 362 -7.60 -37.33 -15.11
N HIS A 363 -6.53 -37.90 -15.66
CA HIS A 363 -5.40 -37.28 -16.35
C HIS A 363 -5.78 -36.71 -17.71
N TYR A 364 -5.22 -35.56 -18.10
CA TYR A 364 -4.64 -35.19 -19.41
C TYR A 364 -3.77 -33.93 -19.13
N GLY A 365 -2.47 -33.85 -19.38
CA GLY A 365 -1.78 -33.86 -20.67
C GLY A 365 -1.00 -32.55 -20.80
N LEU A 366 0.28 -32.53 -20.40
CA LEU A 366 1.20 -31.41 -20.62
C LEU A 366 1.77 -31.49 -22.04
N SER A 367 1.41 -30.55 -22.90
CA SER A 367 2.20 -30.17 -24.07
C SER A 367 1.76 -28.80 -24.59
N ASP A 368 2.76 -27.95 -24.82
CA ASP A 368 2.79 -26.76 -25.69
C ASP A 368 2.17 -25.43 -25.18
N PHE A 369 3.05 -24.60 -24.62
CA PHE A 369 2.91 -23.14 -24.61
C PHE A 369 4.19 -22.50 -25.19
N PRO A 370 4.11 -21.65 -26.23
CA PRO A 370 5.22 -20.81 -26.64
C PRO A 370 5.19 -19.46 -25.90
N GLY A 371 6.37 -18.99 -25.50
CA GLY A 371 6.72 -17.56 -25.54
C GLY A 371 6.25 -16.64 -24.43
N GLY A 372 7.06 -16.56 -23.36
CA GLY A 372 7.70 -15.31 -22.94
C GLY A 372 6.84 -14.20 -22.35
N PHE A 373 6.74 -14.16 -21.02
CA PHE A 373 6.94 -12.97 -20.17
C PHE A 373 7.01 -13.48 -18.71
N LEU A 374 7.72 -12.79 -17.81
CA LEU A 374 8.05 -13.19 -16.42
C LEU A 374 9.43 -13.86 -16.18
N ARG A 375 10.50 -13.35 -16.79
CA ARG A 375 11.83 -13.36 -16.15
C ARG A 375 12.01 -12.07 -15.34
N LYS A 376 11.43 -12.01 -14.13
CA LYS A 376 11.90 -11.06 -13.09
C LYS A 376 11.49 -11.39 -11.64
N GLN A 377 10.83 -12.52 -11.38
CA GLN A 377 10.51 -12.96 -10.00
C GLN A 377 11.21 -14.26 -9.56
N ALA A 378 12.04 -14.87 -10.42
CA ALA A 378 12.72 -16.13 -10.10
C ALA A 378 14.05 -15.96 -9.34
N ALA A 379 14.57 -14.74 -9.17
CA ALA A 379 15.84 -14.50 -8.49
C ALA A 379 15.72 -14.42 -6.95
N ASP A 380 14.51 -14.33 -6.40
CA ASP A 380 14.29 -14.12 -4.96
C ASP A 380 13.89 -15.41 -4.22
N ARG A 381 13.62 -16.51 -4.94
CA ARG A 381 13.30 -17.82 -4.33
C ARG A 381 14.53 -18.62 -3.94
N THR A 382 15.71 -18.32 -4.45
CA THR A 382 16.94 -19.08 -4.13
C THR A 382 17.62 -18.64 -2.83
N TYR A 383 17.11 -17.60 -2.15
CA TYR A 383 17.59 -17.19 -0.82
C TYR A 383 16.77 -17.77 0.35
N ARG A 384 15.55 -18.28 0.10
CA ARG A 384 14.63 -18.77 1.14
C ARG A 384 14.90 -20.19 1.64
N ASP A 385 15.62 -21.01 0.88
CA ASP A 385 15.73 -22.46 1.14
C ASP A 385 17.13 -22.91 1.57
N ARG A 386 17.90 -22.09 2.31
CA ARG A 386 19.16 -22.57 2.91
C ARG A 386 18.92 -23.12 4.33
N PRO A 387 18.93 -24.45 4.54
CA PRO A 387 18.91 -25.01 5.88
C PRO A 387 20.12 -24.57 6.70
N CYS A 388 19.91 -24.38 8.01
CA CYS A 388 20.93 -24.05 9.00
C CYS A 388 21.88 -25.27 9.18
N HIS A 389 22.82 -25.48 8.26
CA HIS A 389 23.82 -26.56 8.31
C HIS A 389 25.11 -26.16 9.05
N HIS A 390 25.59 -27.08 9.88
CA HIS A 390 26.95 -27.13 10.40
C HIS A 390 27.95 -27.28 9.24
N GLN A 391 28.86 -26.31 9.03
CA GLN A 391 30.07 -26.55 8.24
C GLN A 391 31.25 -26.81 9.19
N PRO A 392 31.97 -27.93 9.06
CA PRO A 392 33.24 -28.12 9.76
C PRO A 392 34.34 -27.29 9.08
N LEU A 393 35.19 -26.67 9.91
CA LEU A 393 36.39 -25.95 9.50
C LEU A 393 37.35 -26.88 8.74
N VAL A 394 37.50 -26.68 7.43
CA VAL A 394 38.63 -27.20 6.65
C VAL A 394 39.63 -26.06 6.45
N ARG A 395 40.87 -26.30 6.88
CA ARG A 395 42.01 -25.39 6.78
C ARG A 395 42.29 -25.02 5.31
N ARG A 396 42.63 -23.74 5.09
CA ARG A 396 43.27 -23.26 3.87
C ARG A 396 44.59 -24.00 3.66
N GLY A 397 44.74 -24.65 2.51
CA GLY A 397 46.02 -24.99 1.91
C GLY A 397 46.15 -24.16 0.64
N ASP A 398 47.28 -23.47 0.55
CA ASP A 398 47.72 -22.65 -0.58
C ASP A 398 47.79 -23.49 -1.87
N ASP A 399 47.38 -22.90 -3.00
CA ASP A 399 48.08 -23.06 -4.27
C ASP A 399 47.63 -21.98 -5.25
N ALA A 400 48.64 -21.30 -5.80
CA ALA A 400 48.56 -20.13 -6.63
C ALA A 400 48.54 -20.46 -8.13
N ALA A 401 48.19 -19.43 -8.91
CA ALA A 401 48.48 -19.18 -10.34
C ALA A 401 47.28 -19.27 -11.32
N PRO A 402 47.34 -18.59 -12.48
CA PRO A 402 47.31 -17.13 -12.59
C PRO A 402 46.26 -16.62 -13.60
N HIS A 403 46.01 -15.30 -13.53
CA HIS A 403 45.23 -14.50 -14.48
C HIS A 403 45.80 -14.54 -15.91
N PRO A 404 44.94 -14.35 -16.93
CA PRO A 404 45.34 -13.49 -18.03
C PRO A 404 44.29 -12.41 -18.34
N ASP A 405 44.77 -11.17 -18.42
CA ASP A 405 44.16 -10.06 -19.12
C ASP A 405 44.16 -10.29 -20.63
N GLY A 406 43.17 -9.74 -21.33
CA GLY A 406 43.19 -9.67 -22.79
C GLY A 406 41.88 -9.15 -23.39
N MET A 407 41.73 -7.82 -23.44
CA MET A 407 40.75 -7.13 -24.29
C MET A 407 41.08 -7.36 -25.77
N VAL A 408 40.10 -7.75 -26.60
CA VAL A 408 40.02 -7.41 -28.04
C VAL A 408 38.55 -7.45 -28.51
N GLU A 409 38.05 -6.33 -29.02
CA GLU A 409 36.97 -6.19 -30.02
C GLU A 409 37.46 -5.14 -31.05
N PRO A 410 36.88 -5.03 -32.25
CA PRO A 410 36.67 -6.02 -33.32
C PRO A 410 37.33 -5.50 -34.64
N PRO A 411 37.08 -6.13 -35.82
CA PRO A 411 37.10 -5.32 -37.04
C PRO A 411 35.83 -5.42 -37.87
N ASP A 412 35.51 -4.27 -38.45
CA ASP A 412 34.52 -3.99 -39.47
C ASP A 412 34.51 -5.00 -40.61
N ARG A 413 33.32 -5.24 -41.16
CA ARG A 413 33.15 -5.67 -42.54
C ARG A 413 32.19 -4.75 -43.28
N ALA A 414 32.71 -4.32 -44.43
CA ALA A 414 32.07 -3.65 -45.55
C ALA A 414 30.90 -4.43 -46.15
#